data_AF-A0A382I4L7-F1
#
_entry.id   AF-A0A382I4L7-F1
#
_cell.length_a   1.000
_cell.length_b   1.000
_cell.length_c   1.000
_cell.angle_alpha   90.00
_cell.angle_beta   90.00
_cell.angle_gamma   90.00
#
_symmetry.space_group_name_H-M   'P 1'
#
loop_
_entity.id
_entity.type
_entity.pdbx_description
1 polymer ?
#
loop_
_entity_poly.entity_id
_entity_poly.type
_entity_poly.pdbx_seq_one_letter_code
_entity_poly.pdbx_strand_id
1 'polypeptide(L)'
;MTRCPFRTLRFGIVLSGMVALVCPTAWVTGETTATTLAAQRLAKILERQQLFLDRASQPNRPLSEQELTRRAQELVASYESYLNDNQRDVNALILYGKFLRKMGQPRQATGLFLEADKIDSRLAVVKQHIANYLVEEGRLADALPYLLKATELEPKQPVYHHQLGTFLFLFGEDLVGLGIASAKTNAHSMHHAFRAASRLAPRNFEFKLRYAQSFFDTPNPDWSEALKVWKDLRSQAHDHPLPEREYLAIGEARTLAELGRGDKAKVILEAIVSPALRTTRENLIKRLEKAPETEKETPEKSGKTITPDGRKVHLGPLPDQFIDDNLKRLRQVSSRLEEERLLRDLRADVVQAAYDKNGRVRFRLTGFAEASHPRGQPLEPVVPNQ
;
A
#
# COMPACT_ATOMS: atom_id res chain seq x y z
N MET A 1 12.78 22.78 -10.35
CA MET A 1 11.80 21.66 -10.33
C MET A 1 12.26 20.59 -11.30
N THR A 2 13.10 19.65 -10.83
CA THR A 2 13.57 18.51 -11.62
C THR A 2 13.03 17.25 -10.97
N ARG A 3 12.03 16.64 -11.63
CA ARG A 3 11.45 15.35 -11.26
C ARG A 3 12.58 14.30 -11.14
N CYS A 4 12.52 13.51 -10.07
CA CYS A 4 13.47 12.43 -9.77
C CYS A 4 13.71 11.51 -11.01
N PRO A 5 14.97 11.15 -11.33
CA PRO A 5 15.30 10.34 -12.51
C PRO A 5 14.97 8.85 -12.35
N PHE A 6 14.42 8.42 -11.20
CA PHE A 6 14.17 7.02 -10.88
C PHE A 6 12.76 6.52 -11.22
N ARG A 7 12.02 7.21 -12.11
CA ARG A 7 10.75 6.69 -12.65
C ARG A 7 10.92 5.39 -13.45
N THR A 8 12.14 4.95 -13.72
CA THR A 8 12.47 3.81 -14.59
C THR A 8 13.22 2.65 -13.93
N LEU A 9 13.57 2.70 -12.64
CA LEU A 9 13.75 1.43 -11.92
C LEU A 9 12.36 0.90 -11.59
N ARG A 10 11.81 0.12 -12.52
CA ARG A 10 10.82 -0.91 -12.21
C ARG A 10 11.48 -1.90 -11.27
N PHE A 11 11.61 -1.54 -9.99
CA PHE A 11 11.50 -2.55 -8.96
C PHE A 11 10.11 -3.13 -9.15
N GLY A 12 10.06 -4.41 -9.54
CA GLY A 12 8.80 -5.14 -9.49
C GLY A 12 8.28 -4.99 -8.07
N ILE A 13 7.28 -4.14 -7.89
CA ILE A 13 6.51 -4.05 -6.65
C ILE A 13 5.75 -5.36 -6.61
N VAL A 14 6.41 -6.39 -6.10
CA VAL A 14 5.69 -7.50 -5.51
C VAL A 14 5.05 -6.87 -4.29
N LEU A 15 3.74 -6.61 -4.36
CA LEU A 15 2.87 -6.55 -3.19
C LEU A 15 2.99 -7.92 -2.49
N SER A 16 4.13 -8.20 -1.86
CA SER A 16 4.30 -9.35 -1.00
C SER A 16 3.78 -8.89 0.34
N GLY A 17 2.51 -9.21 0.59
CA GLY A 17 1.93 -9.06 1.91
C GLY A 17 2.74 -9.89 2.87
N MET A 18 3.63 -9.23 3.63
CA MET A 18 4.21 -9.84 4.82
C MET A 18 3.06 -10.02 5.81
N VAL A 19 2.55 -11.24 5.88
CA VAL A 19 1.60 -11.67 6.92
C VAL A 19 2.38 -11.65 8.22
N ALA A 20 2.18 -10.60 9.02
CA ALA A 20 2.56 -10.66 10.42
C ALA A 20 1.63 -11.66 11.10
N LEU A 21 2.12 -12.88 11.36
CA LEU A 21 1.57 -13.75 12.39
C LEU A 21 1.75 -13.01 13.72
N VAL A 22 0.67 -12.42 14.22
CA VAL A 22 0.59 -12.03 15.62
C VAL A 22 0.38 -13.32 16.41
N CYS A 23 1.45 -13.83 17.01
CA CYS A 23 1.38 -14.82 18.08
C CYS A 23 0.82 -14.13 19.32
N PRO A 24 -0.33 -14.54 19.87
CA PRO A 24 -0.72 -14.14 21.21
C PRO A 24 0.12 -14.98 22.19
N THR A 25 1.04 -14.35 22.91
CA THR A 25 1.60 -14.98 24.11
C THR A 25 0.54 -14.95 25.20
N ALA A 26 0.12 -16.15 25.59
CA ALA A 26 -0.97 -16.41 26.51
C ALA A 26 -0.71 -15.83 27.90
N TRP A 27 -1.74 -15.21 28.46
CA TRP A 27 -2.00 -15.36 29.88
C TRP A 27 -2.89 -16.58 30.02
N VAL A 28 -2.33 -17.65 30.59
CA VAL A 28 -3.04 -18.88 30.91
C VAL A 28 -3.97 -18.58 32.08
N THR A 29 -5.23 -18.31 31.78
CA THR A 29 -6.35 -18.67 32.64
C THR A 29 -7.09 -19.77 31.91
N GLY A 30 -7.15 -20.95 32.52
CA GLY A 30 -7.74 -22.14 31.92
C GLY A 30 -9.23 -21.97 31.66
N GLU A 31 -9.59 -21.52 30.48
CA GLU A 31 -10.85 -21.83 29.84
C GLU A 31 -10.54 -22.70 28.63
N THR A 32 -10.73 -24.01 28.77
CA THR A 32 -10.84 -24.92 27.64
C THR A 32 -12.07 -24.51 26.85
N THR A 33 -11.90 -23.61 25.87
CA THR A 33 -12.97 -23.30 24.92
C THR A 33 -13.30 -24.57 24.17
N ALA A 34 -14.44 -25.18 24.47
CA ALA A 34 -15.02 -26.21 23.62
C ALA A 34 -15.13 -25.61 22.20
N THR A 35 -14.32 -26.08 21.26
CA THR A 35 -14.35 -25.58 19.89
C THR A 35 -15.70 -25.93 19.29
N THR A 36 -16.47 -24.92 18.88
CA THR A 36 -17.78 -25.14 18.28
C THR A 36 -17.62 -25.95 16.98
N LEU A 37 -18.65 -26.73 16.61
CA LEU A 37 -18.64 -27.49 15.35
C LEU A 37 -18.39 -26.57 14.13
N ALA A 38 -18.91 -25.34 14.18
CA ALA A 38 -18.62 -24.30 13.19
C ALA A 38 -17.13 -23.93 13.16
N ALA A 39 -16.52 -23.62 14.32
CA ALA A 39 -15.09 -23.30 14.38
C ALA A 39 -14.20 -24.42 13.82
N GLN A 40 -14.52 -25.68 14.14
CA GLN A 40 -13.82 -26.85 13.60
C GLN A 40 -13.99 -26.98 12.08
N ARG A 41 -15.20 -26.73 11.56
CA ARG A 41 -15.45 -26.75 10.11
C ARG A 41 -14.68 -25.65 9.39
N LEU A 42 -14.65 -24.43 9.91
CA LEU A 42 -13.85 -23.34 9.34
C LEU A 42 -12.35 -23.65 9.37
N ALA A 43 -11.84 -24.20 10.47
CA ALA A 43 -10.45 -24.64 10.56
C ALA A 43 -10.08 -25.67 9.49
N LYS A 44 -10.94 -26.66 9.23
CA LYS A 44 -10.75 -27.64 8.14
C LYS A 44 -10.77 -27.00 6.74
N ILE A 45 -11.51 -25.91 6.54
CA ILE A 45 -11.47 -25.17 5.28
C ILE A 45 -10.12 -24.47 5.13
N LEU A 46 -9.63 -23.82 6.20
CA LEU A 46 -8.35 -23.11 6.20
C LEU A 46 -7.16 -24.05 5.99
N GLU A 47 -7.17 -25.23 6.62
CA GLU A 47 -6.13 -26.24 6.42
C GLU A 47 -6.06 -26.70 4.96
N ARG A 48 -7.22 -27.00 4.36
CA ARG A 48 -7.31 -27.36 2.93
C ARG A 48 -6.85 -26.22 2.02
N GLN A 49 -7.21 -24.99 2.36
CA GLN A 49 -6.76 -23.80 1.63
C GLN A 49 -5.25 -23.66 1.69
N GLN A 50 -4.64 -23.78 2.87
CA GLN A 50 -3.20 -23.67 3.04
C GLN A 50 -2.47 -24.75 2.23
N LEU A 51 -2.91 -26.02 2.34
CA LEU A 51 -2.34 -27.12 1.57
C LEU A 51 -2.44 -26.88 0.06
N PHE A 52 -3.57 -26.35 -0.42
CA PHE A 52 -3.74 -25.97 -1.82
C PHE A 52 -2.75 -24.88 -2.25
N LEU A 53 -2.66 -23.79 -1.48
CA LEU A 53 -1.80 -22.66 -1.77
C LEU A 53 -0.31 -23.03 -1.76
N ASP A 54 0.09 -23.88 -0.80
CA ASP A 54 1.47 -24.35 -0.69
C ASP A 54 1.84 -25.22 -1.89
N ARG A 55 0.97 -26.17 -2.27
CA ARG A 55 1.20 -27.01 -3.47
C ARG A 55 1.20 -26.20 -4.76
N ALA A 56 0.30 -25.24 -4.90
CA ALA A 56 0.23 -24.37 -6.07
C ALA A 56 1.47 -23.47 -6.21
N SER A 57 2.20 -23.21 -5.12
CA SER A 57 3.40 -22.39 -5.11
C SER A 57 4.70 -23.17 -5.32
N GLN A 58 4.65 -24.52 -5.40
CA GLN A 58 5.83 -25.36 -5.59
C GLN A 58 6.22 -25.47 -7.07
N PRO A 59 7.35 -24.87 -7.51
CA PRO A 59 7.73 -24.85 -8.92
C PRO A 59 8.14 -26.23 -9.46
N ASN A 60 8.62 -27.12 -8.59
CA ASN A 60 9.13 -28.43 -8.98
C ASN A 60 8.03 -29.48 -9.24
N ARG A 61 6.78 -29.19 -8.86
CA ARG A 61 5.65 -30.09 -9.07
C ARG A 61 4.33 -29.31 -9.19
N PRO A 62 4.15 -28.53 -10.28
CA PRO A 62 2.96 -27.73 -10.45
C PRO A 62 1.71 -28.64 -10.57
N LEU A 63 0.62 -28.23 -9.94
CA LEU A 63 -0.70 -28.84 -10.16
C LEU A 63 -1.13 -28.56 -11.60
N SER A 64 -1.85 -29.50 -12.23
CA SER A 64 -2.47 -29.22 -13.54
C SER A 64 -3.54 -28.13 -13.40
N GLU A 65 -3.83 -27.39 -14.48
CA GLU A 65 -4.88 -26.36 -14.47
C GLU A 65 -6.26 -26.93 -14.09
N GLN A 66 -6.56 -28.16 -14.52
CA GLN A 66 -7.77 -28.87 -14.13
C GLN A 66 -7.82 -29.13 -12.61
N GLU A 67 -6.71 -29.57 -12.03
CA GLU A 67 -6.64 -29.85 -10.59
C GLU A 67 -6.65 -28.56 -9.75
N LEU A 68 -6.02 -27.49 -10.25
CA LEU A 68 -6.13 -26.15 -9.66
C LEU A 68 -7.59 -25.68 -9.65
N THR A 69 -8.27 -25.83 -10.79
CA THR A 69 -9.68 -25.44 -10.95
C THR A 69 -10.56 -26.21 -9.97
N ARG A 70 -10.43 -27.53 -9.96
CA ARG A 70 -11.20 -28.41 -9.08
C ARG A 70 -11.01 -28.04 -7.60
N ARG A 71 -9.76 -27.95 -7.13
CA ARG A 71 -9.47 -27.65 -5.70
C ARG A 71 -9.98 -26.27 -5.28
N ALA A 72 -9.88 -25.29 -6.16
CA ALA A 72 -10.35 -23.96 -5.87
C ALA A 72 -11.88 -23.87 -5.83
N GLN A 73 -12.57 -24.54 -6.76
CA GLN A 73 -14.03 -24.67 -6.74
C GLN A 73 -14.50 -25.38 -5.47
N GLU A 74 -13.79 -26.42 -5.02
CA GLU A 74 -14.09 -27.11 -3.76
C GLU A 74 -13.93 -26.21 -2.52
N LEU A 75 -12.92 -25.33 -2.53
CA LEU A 75 -12.73 -24.34 -1.46
C LEU A 75 -13.82 -23.28 -1.48
N VAL A 76 -14.18 -22.77 -2.66
CA VAL A 76 -15.31 -21.85 -2.85
C VAL A 76 -16.59 -22.47 -2.28
N ALA A 77 -16.96 -23.67 -2.75
CA ALA A 77 -18.15 -24.37 -2.28
C ALA A 77 -18.11 -24.65 -0.78
N SER A 78 -16.94 -24.95 -0.22
CA SER A 78 -16.77 -25.16 1.23
C SER A 78 -17.02 -23.87 2.03
N TYR A 79 -16.52 -22.73 1.56
CA TYR A 79 -16.75 -21.42 2.18
C TYR A 79 -18.22 -20.98 2.06
N GLU A 80 -18.80 -21.08 0.87
CA GLU A 80 -20.20 -20.73 0.63
C GLU A 80 -21.14 -21.58 1.48
N SER A 81 -20.91 -22.89 1.52
CA SER A 81 -21.69 -23.80 2.37
C SER A 81 -21.51 -23.48 3.85
N TYR A 82 -20.32 -23.04 4.30
CA TYR A 82 -20.11 -22.63 5.68
C TYR A 82 -20.86 -21.35 6.02
N LEU A 83 -20.77 -20.34 5.15
CA LEU A 83 -21.41 -19.04 5.32
C LEU A 83 -22.93 -19.11 5.16
N ASN A 84 -23.47 -20.06 4.39
CA ASN A 84 -24.91 -20.32 4.35
C ASN A 84 -25.47 -20.66 5.73
N ASP A 85 -24.73 -21.44 6.51
CA ASP A 85 -25.12 -21.85 7.86
C ASP A 85 -24.69 -20.83 8.94
N ASN A 86 -23.72 -19.95 8.62
CA ASN A 86 -23.09 -19.01 9.56
C ASN A 86 -23.00 -17.60 8.95
N GLN A 87 -24.13 -17.05 8.49
CA GLN A 87 -24.18 -15.83 7.66
C GLN A 87 -23.59 -14.57 8.31
N ARG A 88 -23.44 -14.55 9.64
CA ARG A 88 -22.87 -13.41 10.39
C ARG A 88 -21.46 -13.66 10.91
N ASP A 89 -20.80 -14.75 10.49
CA ASP A 89 -19.41 -15.01 10.85
C ASP A 89 -18.46 -14.08 10.06
N VAL A 90 -18.15 -12.95 10.70
CA VAL A 90 -17.30 -11.90 10.11
C VAL A 90 -15.90 -12.42 9.78
N ASN A 91 -15.36 -13.33 10.60
CA ASN A 91 -14.04 -13.89 10.34
C ASN A 91 -14.05 -14.76 9.08
N ALA A 92 -15.08 -15.58 8.91
CA ALA A 92 -15.22 -16.39 7.70
C ALA A 92 -15.41 -15.54 6.44
N LEU A 93 -16.21 -14.46 6.50
CA LEU A 93 -16.35 -13.50 5.40
C LEU A 93 -15.00 -12.88 5.00
N ILE A 94 -14.20 -12.45 5.98
CA ILE A 94 -12.86 -11.88 5.73
C ILE A 94 -11.90 -12.92 5.14
N LEU A 95 -11.89 -14.14 5.68
CA LEU A 95 -11.01 -15.22 5.23
C LEU A 95 -11.36 -15.65 3.80
N TYR A 96 -12.65 -15.77 3.50
CA TYR A 96 -13.12 -16.10 2.16
C TYR A 96 -12.83 -14.96 1.17
N GLY A 97 -13.06 -13.70 1.54
CA GLY A 97 -12.69 -12.55 0.72
C GLY A 97 -11.19 -12.50 0.42
N LYS A 98 -10.33 -12.75 1.41
CA LYS A 98 -8.87 -12.85 1.21
C LYS A 98 -8.50 -13.98 0.26
N PHE A 99 -9.16 -15.13 0.37
CA PHE A 99 -8.97 -16.25 -0.55
C PHE A 99 -9.35 -15.84 -1.98
N LEU A 100 -10.55 -15.32 -2.20
CA LEU A 100 -11.02 -14.87 -3.52
C LEU A 100 -10.09 -13.82 -4.15
N ARG A 101 -9.61 -12.85 -3.37
CA ARG A 101 -8.64 -11.88 -3.86
C ARG A 101 -7.33 -12.53 -4.30
N LYS A 102 -6.81 -13.50 -3.53
CA LYS A 102 -5.61 -14.26 -3.93
C LYS A 102 -5.86 -15.10 -5.18
N MET A 103 -7.10 -15.53 -5.40
CA MET A 103 -7.58 -16.19 -6.61
C MET A 103 -7.92 -15.19 -7.74
N GLY A 104 -7.53 -13.91 -7.66
CA GLY A 104 -7.77 -12.96 -8.75
C GLY A 104 -9.25 -12.61 -8.96
N GLN A 105 -10.08 -12.76 -7.93
CA GLN A 105 -11.50 -12.38 -7.88
C GLN A 105 -11.72 -11.19 -6.93
N PRO A 106 -11.15 -10.01 -7.23
CA PRO A 106 -11.19 -8.87 -6.32
C PRO A 106 -12.59 -8.27 -6.17
N ARG A 107 -13.45 -8.41 -7.19
CA ARG A 107 -14.84 -7.94 -7.15
C ARG A 107 -15.66 -8.73 -6.14
N GLN A 108 -15.69 -10.06 -6.27
CA GLN A 108 -16.38 -10.96 -5.33
C GLN A 108 -15.82 -10.82 -3.91
N ALA A 109 -14.49 -10.75 -3.78
CA ALA A 109 -13.83 -10.51 -2.50
C ALA A 109 -14.33 -9.23 -1.81
N THR A 110 -14.50 -8.14 -2.58
CA THR A 110 -14.99 -6.87 -2.04
C THR A 110 -16.43 -6.95 -1.59
N GLY A 111 -17.28 -7.72 -2.28
CA GLY A 111 -18.64 -8.02 -1.79
C GLY A 111 -18.63 -8.60 -0.37
N LEU A 112 -17.79 -9.60 -0.11
CA LEU A 112 -17.63 -10.21 1.21
C LEU A 112 -17.05 -9.24 2.25
N PHE A 113 -16.10 -8.38 1.85
CA PHE A 113 -15.58 -7.35 2.75
C PHE A 113 -16.63 -6.30 3.11
N LEU A 114 -17.51 -5.92 2.18
CA LEU A 114 -18.62 -5.01 2.47
C LEU A 114 -19.65 -5.68 3.39
N GLU A 115 -19.95 -6.97 3.20
CA GLU A 115 -20.80 -7.72 4.13
C GLU A 115 -20.18 -7.79 5.54
N ALA A 116 -18.88 -8.07 5.64
CA ALA A 116 -18.15 -8.02 6.90
C ALA A 116 -18.24 -6.62 7.54
N ASP A 117 -18.11 -5.55 6.75
CA ASP A 117 -18.18 -4.16 7.21
C ASP A 117 -19.57 -3.77 7.73
N LYS A 118 -20.63 -4.30 7.11
CA LYS A 118 -22.03 -4.14 7.56
C LYS A 118 -22.27 -4.78 8.92
N ILE A 119 -21.63 -5.92 9.18
CA ILE A 119 -21.78 -6.64 10.45
C ILE A 119 -20.91 -5.99 11.53
N ASP A 120 -19.65 -5.70 11.22
CA ASP A 120 -18.72 -4.99 12.10
C ASP A 120 -17.89 -3.95 11.35
N SER A 121 -18.33 -2.69 11.49
CA SER A 121 -17.71 -1.53 10.83
C SER A 121 -16.40 -1.06 11.49
N ARG A 122 -15.96 -1.71 12.58
CA ARG A 122 -14.76 -1.32 13.35
C ARG A 122 -13.51 -2.12 12.98
N LEU A 123 -13.57 -2.95 11.94
CA LEU A 123 -12.45 -3.77 11.50
C LEU A 123 -11.55 -3.02 10.52
N ALA A 124 -10.38 -2.57 10.99
CA ALA A 124 -9.42 -1.82 10.17
C ALA A 124 -8.95 -2.62 8.94
N VAL A 125 -8.76 -3.94 9.09
CA VAL A 125 -8.39 -4.85 8.00
C VAL A 125 -9.45 -4.89 6.89
N VAL A 126 -10.73 -4.76 7.22
CA VAL A 126 -11.82 -4.71 6.24
C VAL A 126 -11.77 -3.40 5.46
N LYS A 127 -11.62 -2.27 6.17
CA LYS A 127 -11.43 -0.94 5.55
C LYS A 127 -10.25 -0.93 4.59
N GLN A 128 -9.12 -1.53 4.98
CA GLN A 128 -7.96 -1.67 4.12
C GLN A 128 -8.30 -2.44 2.83
N HIS A 129 -8.98 -3.59 2.92
CA HIS A 129 -9.25 -4.40 1.74
C HIS A 129 -10.19 -3.69 0.75
N ILE A 130 -11.21 -2.98 1.26
CA ILE A 130 -12.12 -2.15 0.45
C ILE A 130 -11.34 -1.01 -0.21
N ALA A 131 -10.54 -0.27 0.56
CA ALA A 131 -9.69 0.80 0.03
C ALA A 131 -8.81 0.31 -1.13
N ASN A 132 -8.13 -0.81 -0.94
CA ASN A 132 -7.23 -1.34 -1.96
C ASN A 132 -7.97 -1.73 -3.24
N TYR A 133 -9.20 -2.25 -3.14
CA TYR A 133 -10.03 -2.53 -4.32
C TYR A 133 -10.41 -1.24 -5.05
N LEU A 134 -10.82 -0.22 -4.31
CA LEU A 134 -11.17 1.09 -4.88
C LEU A 134 -9.99 1.75 -5.59
N VAL A 135 -8.77 1.62 -5.04
CA VAL A 135 -7.54 2.05 -5.72
C VAL A 135 -7.33 1.29 -7.04
N GLU A 136 -7.51 -0.03 -7.04
CA GLU A 136 -7.35 -0.88 -8.23
C GLU A 136 -8.36 -0.52 -9.34
N GLU A 137 -9.57 -0.07 -8.98
CA GLU A 137 -10.60 0.42 -9.91
C GLU A 137 -10.44 1.92 -10.25
N GLY A 138 -9.39 2.59 -9.76
CA GLY A 138 -9.14 4.02 -10.02
C GLY A 138 -10.07 4.99 -9.27
N ARG A 139 -10.84 4.49 -8.31
CA ARG A 139 -11.80 5.26 -7.49
C ARG A 139 -11.12 5.90 -6.29
N LEU A 140 -10.16 6.79 -6.58
CA LEU A 140 -9.25 7.37 -5.58
C LEU A 140 -9.97 8.18 -4.50
N ALA A 141 -10.99 8.95 -4.89
CA ALA A 141 -11.80 9.74 -3.95
C ALA A 141 -12.50 8.85 -2.91
N ASP A 142 -12.98 7.69 -3.35
CA ASP A 142 -13.71 6.75 -2.50
C ASP A 142 -12.74 5.94 -1.63
N ALA A 143 -11.53 5.64 -2.12
CA ALA A 143 -10.52 4.88 -1.37
C ALA A 143 -9.98 5.61 -0.13
N LEU A 144 -9.74 6.92 -0.25
CA LEU A 144 -9.08 7.71 0.81
C LEU A 144 -9.81 7.65 2.17
N PRO A 145 -11.14 7.81 2.27
CA PRO A 145 -11.89 7.63 3.51
C PRO A 145 -11.64 6.28 4.21
N TYR A 146 -11.56 5.18 3.45
CA TYR A 146 -11.32 3.85 4.02
C TYR A 146 -9.89 3.70 4.54
N LEU A 147 -8.88 4.24 3.84
CA LEU A 147 -7.49 4.26 4.32
C LEU A 147 -7.35 5.04 5.63
N LEU A 148 -8.01 6.20 5.70
CA LEU A 148 -8.03 7.02 6.92
C LEU A 148 -8.78 6.34 8.06
N LYS A 149 -9.87 5.63 7.75
CA LYS A 149 -10.61 4.90 8.78
C LYS A 149 -9.78 3.73 9.32
N ALA A 150 -8.98 3.06 8.50
CA ALA A 150 -8.07 2.02 8.96
C ALA A 150 -7.03 2.57 9.96
N THR A 151 -6.43 3.74 9.70
CA THR A 151 -5.50 4.38 10.64
C THR A 151 -6.19 4.93 11.89
N GLU A 152 -7.46 5.34 11.80
CA GLU A 152 -8.27 5.78 12.94
C GLU A 152 -8.62 4.60 13.87
N LEU A 153 -8.99 3.44 13.29
CA LEU A 153 -9.40 2.26 14.03
C LEU A 153 -8.23 1.56 14.72
N GLU A 154 -7.07 1.48 14.06
CA GLU A 154 -5.86 0.87 14.60
C GLU A 154 -4.65 1.83 14.47
N PRO A 155 -4.59 2.89 15.29
CA PRO A 155 -3.58 3.94 15.15
C PRO A 155 -2.15 3.47 15.45
N LYS A 156 -1.98 2.35 16.14
CA LYS A 156 -0.67 1.76 16.45
C LYS A 156 -0.20 0.76 15.39
N GLN A 157 -1.00 0.50 14.35
CA GLN A 157 -0.63 -0.47 13.34
C GLN A 157 0.18 0.21 12.22
N PRO A 158 1.51 -0.05 12.12
CA PRO A 158 2.41 0.70 11.24
C PRO A 158 2.07 0.54 9.75
N VAL A 159 1.53 -0.64 9.37
CA VAL A 159 1.19 -0.96 7.98
C VAL A 159 0.12 -0.02 7.42
N TYR A 160 -0.87 0.39 8.22
CA TYR A 160 -1.93 1.29 7.74
C TYR A 160 -1.42 2.70 7.46
N HIS A 161 -0.51 3.20 8.31
CA HIS A 161 0.17 4.46 8.06
C HIS A 161 1.05 4.39 6.81
N HIS A 162 1.77 3.28 6.61
CA HIS A 162 2.57 3.10 5.40
C HIS A 162 1.73 3.05 4.12
N GLN A 163 0.57 2.38 4.17
CA GLN A 163 -0.36 2.30 3.05
C GLN A 163 -0.97 3.66 2.72
N LEU A 164 -1.39 4.43 3.73
CA LEU A 164 -1.88 5.80 3.56
C LEU A 164 -0.79 6.71 2.94
N GLY A 165 0.44 6.65 3.46
CA GLY A 165 1.56 7.41 2.91
C GLY A 165 1.85 7.04 1.44
N THR A 166 1.81 5.75 1.12
CA THR A 166 2.00 5.24 -0.26
C THR A 166 0.89 5.73 -1.19
N PHE A 167 -0.37 5.69 -0.75
CA PHE A 167 -1.50 6.21 -1.53
C PHE A 167 -1.33 7.71 -1.82
N LEU A 168 -1.05 8.52 -0.80
CA LEU A 168 -0.86 9.97 -0.95
C LEU A 168 0.36 10.32 -1.82
N PHE A 169 1.40 9.49 -1.80
CA PHE A 169 2.56 9.66 -2.66
C PHE A 169 2.25 9.35 -4.13
N LEU A 170 1.63 8.18 -4.40
CA LEU A 170 1.39 7.72 -5.75
C LEU A 170 0.32 8.54 -6.47
N PHE A 171 -0.73 8.93 -5.75
CA PHE A 171 -1.92 9.57 -6.31
C PHE A 171 -2.03 11.05 -5.93
N GLY A 172 -0.96 11.65 -5.41
CA GLY A 172 -0.99 13.03 -4.94
C GLY A 172 -1.40 14.05 -6.01
N GLU A 173 -0.88 13.90 -7.24
CA GLU A 173 -1.28 14.76 -8.38
C GLU A 173 -2.77 14.56 -8.73
N ASP A 174 -3.26 13.32 -8.71
CA ASP A 174 -4.67 13.00 -9.00
C ASP A 174 -5.63 13.57 -7.93
N LEU A 175 -5.27 13.43 -6.65
CA LEU A 175 -6.05 13.99 -5.53
C LEU A 175 -6.13 15.52 -5.59
N VAL A 176 -5.05 16.17 -6.06
CA VAL A 176 -5.04 17.61 -6.31
C VAL A 176 -5.94 17.96 -7.49
N GLY A 177 -5.85 17.22 -8.60
CA GLY A 177 -6.71 17.41 -9.77
C GLY A 177 -8.20 17.21 -9.46
N LEU A 178 -8.53 16.28 -8.56
CA LEU A 178 -9.88 16.03 -8.07
C LEU A 178 -10.36 17.07 -7.04
N GLY A 179 -9.51 18.01 -6.61
CA GLY A 179 -9.84 19.01 -5.60
C GLY A 179 -9.99 18.46 -4.18
N ILE A 180 -9.50 17.23 -3.93
CA ILE A 180 -9.60 16.55 -2.62
C ILE A 180 -8.60 17.14 -1.62
N ALA A 181 -7.40 17.48 -2.09
CA ALA A 181 -6.35 18.06 -1.26
C ALA A 181 -5.53 19.07 -2.06
N SER A 182 -4.92 20.05 -1.38
CA SER A 182 -3.87 20.88 -2.01
C SER A 182 -2.56 20.08 -2.11
N ALA A 183 -1.67 20.47 -3.04
CA ALA A 183 -0.36 19.82 -3.17
C ALA A 183 0.45 19.87 -1.86
N LYS A 184 0.37 21.01 -1.15
CA LYS A 184 1.00 21.20 0.17
C LYS A 184 0.41 20.27 1.22
N THR A 185 -0.92 20.21 1.32
CA THR A 185 -1.61 19.35 2.30
C THR A 185 -1.33 17.88 2.02
N ASN A 186 -1.38 17.45 0.76
CA ASN A 186 -1.08 16.07 0.38
C ASN A 186 0.35 15.68 0.77
N ALA A 187 1.33 16.52 0.44
CA ALA A 187 2.73 16.29 0.78
C ALA A 187 2.97 16.19 2.30
N HIS A 188 2.37 17.10 3.08
CA HIS A 188 2.45 17.02 4.54
C HIS A 188 1.83 15.73 5.11
N SER A 189 0.63 15.36 4.66
CA SER A 189 -0.05 14.14 5.11
C SER A 189 0.72 12.88 4.74
N MET A 190 1.30 12.84 3.53
CA MET A 190 2.16 11.76 3.05
C MET A 190 3.41 11.60 3.92
N HIS A 191 4.13 12.70 4.17
CA HIS A 191 5.30 12.71 5.04
C HIS A 191 4.96 12.26 6.47
N HIS A 192 3.85 12.75 7.03
CA HIS A 192 3.39 12.37 8.36
C HIS A 192 3.03 10.88 8.46
N ALA A 193 2.34 10.33 7.45
CA ALA A 193 1.99 8.92 7.41
C ALA A 193 3.24 8.03 7.36
N PHE A 194 4.25 8.37 6.56
CA PHE A 194 5.52 7.63 6.57
C PHE A 194 6.28 7.77 7.88
N ARG A 195 6.28 8.95 8.51
CA ARG A 195 6.84 9.16 9.85
C ARG A 195 6.20 8.26 10.89
N ALA A 196 4.86 8.19 10.90
CA ALA A 196 4.11 7.34 11.83
C ALA A 196 4.46 5.86 11.62
N ALA A 197 4.48 5.38 10.37
CA ALA A 197 4.89 4.01 10.04
C ALA A 197 6.30 3.67 10.53
N SER A 198 7.27 4.55 10.27
CA SER A 198 8.66 4.37 10.71
C SER A 198 8.80 4.38 12.23
N ARG A 199 8.06 5.23 12.94
CA ARG A 199 8.08 5.31 14.42
C ARG A 199 7.47 4.08 15.08
N LEU A 200 6.37 3.57 14.53
CA LEU A 200 5.66 2.41 15.05
C LEU A 200 6.40 1.09 14.75
N ALA A 201 7.23 1.05 13.71
CA ALA A 201 8.08 -0.09 13.37
C ALA A 201 9.55 0.34 13.15
N PRO A 202 10.29 0.69 14.22
CA PRO A 202 11.64 1.26 14.11
C PRO A 202 12.68 0.29 13.55
N ARG A 203 12.42 -1.02 13.60
CA ARG A 203 13.25 -2.08 13.01
C ARG A 203 12.90 -2.39 11.56
N ASN A 204 11.82 -1.82 11.01
CA ASN A 204 11.46 -2.01 9.62
C ASN A 204 12.25 -1.01 8.75
N PHE A 205 13.31 -1.52 8.12
CA PHE A 205 14.21 -0.73 7.28
C PHE A 205 13.46 -0.02 6.15
N GLU A 206 12.51 -0.69 5.49
CA GLU A 206 11.75 -0.10 4.38
C GLU A 206 10.88 1.08 4.82
N PHE A 207 10.18 0.97 5.97
CA PHE A 207 9.36 2.08 6.45
C PHE A 207 10.20 3.29 6.81
N LYS A 208 11.38 3.05 7.38
CA LYS A 208 12.34 4.11 7.70
C LYS A 208 12.96 4.73 6.45
N LEU A 209 13.33 3.91 5.46
CA LEU A 209 13.80 4.38 4.16
C LEU A 209 12.75 5.25 3.49
N ARG A 210 11.48 4.83 3.53
CA ARG A 210 10.40 5.58 2.91
C ARG A 210 10.10 6.88 3.62
N TYR A 211 10.22 6.92 4.94
CA TYR A 211 10.21 8.16 5.71
C TYR A 211 11.38 9.09 5.33
N ALA A 212 12.61 8.58 5.23
CA ALA A 212 13.78 9.36 4.84
C ALA A 212 13.63 9.98 3.43
N GLN A 213 13.10 9.21 2.48
CA GLN A 213 12.84 9.69 1.13
C GLN A 213 11.77 10.79 1.09
N SER A 214 10.74 10.70 1.95
CA SER A 214 9.62 11.65 1.95
C SER A 214 10.02 13.10 2.27
N PHE A 215 11.19 13.33 2.90
CA PHE A 215 11.73 14.68 3.07
C PHE A 215 12.03 15.37 1.73
N PHE A 216 12.40 14.60 0.69
CA PHE A 216 12.60 15.15 -0.65
C PHE A 216 11.29 15.35 -1.44
N ASP A 217 10.19 14.80 -0.93
CA ASP A 217 8.86 14.83 -1.55
C ASP A 217 7.95 15.88 -0.88
N THR A 218 8.40 16.57 0.17
CA THR A 218 7.63 17.58 0.92
C THR A 218 8.20 19.00 0.73
N PRO A 219 7.36 20.04 0.67
CA PRO A 219 7.85 21.41 0.73
C PRO A 219 8.39 21.74 2.13
N ASN A 220 9.50 22.48 2.18
CA ASN A 220 10.14 22.98 3.41
C ASN A 220 10.35 21.88 4.51
N PRO A 221 11.03 20.78 4.19
CA PRO A 221 11.33 19.72 5.15
C PRO A 221 12.23 20.18 6.29
N ASP A 222 12.13 19.51 7.45
CA ASP A 222 13.16 19.58 8.48
C ASP A 222 14.40 18.78 8.03
N TRP A 223 15.32 19.45 7.34
CA TRP A 223 16.56 18.84 6.86
C TRP A 223 17.48 18.34 7.99
N SER A 224 17.35 18.89 9.20
CA SER A 224 18.11 18.41 10.36
C SER A 224 17.58 17.08 10.87
N GLU A 225 16.25 16.89 10.89
CA GLU A 225 15.62 15.59 11.14
C GLU A 225 15.98 14.60 10.02
N ALA A 226 15.89 15.01 8.76
CA ALA A 226 16.26 14.18 7.62
C ALA A 226 17.69 13.63 7.74
N LEU A 227 18.65 14.49 8.13
CA LEU A 227 20.06 14.08 8.27
C LEU A 227 20.23 13.00 9.35
N LYS A 228 19.50 13.12 10.46
CA LYS A 228 19.51 12.09 11.52
C LYS A 228 18.99 10.76 10.98
N VAL A 229 17.86 10.77 10.26
CA VAL A 229 17.25 9.55 9.70
C VAL A 229 18.17 8.89 8.67
N TRP A 230 18.77 9.66 7.76
CA TRP A 230 19.70 9.12 6.74
C TRP A 230 20.96 8.51 7.36
N LYS A 231 21.55 9.16 8.36
CA LYS A 231 22.71 8.62 9.08
C LYS A 231 22.39 7.33 9.82
N ASP A 232 21.24 7.30 10.49
CA ASP A 232 20.76 6.13 11.20
C ASP A 232 20.53 4.95 10.24
N LEU A 233 19.90 5.18 9.08
CA LEU A 233 19.77 4.17 8.01
C LEU A 233 21.13 3.63 7.54
N ARG A 234 22.10 4.51 7.28
CA ARG A 234 23.45 4.09 6.88
C ARG A 234 24.13 3.23 7.95
N SER A 235 23.94 3.57 9.22
CA SER A 235 24.51 2.81 10.34
C SER A 235 23.89 1.41 10.49
N GLN A 236 22.72 1.17 9.91
CA GLN A 236 22.04 -0.12 9.95
C GLN A 236 22.31 -0.97 8.71
N ALA A 237 22.81 -0.36 7.63
CA ALA A 237 22.94 -1.00 6.33
C ALA A 237 24.33 -1.59 6.06
N HIS A 238 25.15 -1.89 7.08
CA HIS A 238 26.53 -2.36 6.88
C HIS A 238 26.62 -3.62 6.00
N ASP A 239 25.67 -4.54 6.18
CA ASP A 239 25.59 -5.83 5.49
C ASP A 239 24.81 -5.77 4.16
N HIS A 240 24.29 -4.60 3.79
CA HIS A 240 23.56 -4.44 2.53
C HIS A 240 24.51 -4.46 1.32
N PRO A 241 24.02 -4.84 0.13
CA PRO A 241 24.77 -4.71 -1.12
C PRO A 241 25.33 -3.30 -1.31
N LEU A 242 26.54 -3.21 -1.88
CA LEU A 242 27.23 -1.92 -2.07
C LEU A 242 26.35 -0.84 -2.75
N PRO A 243 25.58 -1.13 -3.83
CA PRO A 243 24.73 -0.12 -4.46
C PRO A 243 23.65 0.45 -3.53
N GLU A 244 23.13 -0.36 -2.60
CA GLU A 244 22.14 0.10 -1.61
C GLU A 244 22.79 1.01 -0.57
N ARG A 245 23.96 0.62 -0.03
CA ARG A 245 24.72 1.45 0.91
C ARG A 245 25.09 2.81 0.31
N GLU A 246 25.48 2.83 -0.96
CA GLU A 246 25.79 4.05 -1.68
C GLU A 246 24.53 4.88 -2.02
N TYR A 247 23.38 4.24 -2.27
CA TYR A 247 22.11 4.96 -2.39
C TYR A 247 21.77 5.73 -1.11
N LEU A 248 21.98 5.12 0.07
CA LEU A 248 21.80 5.80 1.34
C LEU A 248 22.81 6.95 1.54
N ALA A 249 24.06 6.76 1.07
CA ALA A 249 25.07 7.81 1.08
C ALA A 249 24.66 9.02 0.21
N ILE A 250 24.02 8.79 -0.94
CA ILE A 250 23.43 9.86 -1.76
C ILE A 250 22.34 10.60 -0.98
N GLY A 251 21.47 9.88 -0.26
CA GLY A 251 20.43 10.50 0.58
C GLY A 251 21.01 11.44 1.64
N GLU A 252 22.06 10.99 2.35
CA GLU A 252 22.79 11.83 3.31
C GLU A 252 23.45 13.04 2.63
N ALA A 253 24.18 12.83 1.52
CA ALA A 253 24.88 13.90 0.82
C ALA A 253 23.91 14.97 0.30
N ARG A 254 22.77 14.55 -0.28
CA ARG A 254 21.71 15.47 -0.71
C ARG A 254 21.17 16.28 0.47
N THR A 255 20.95 15.63 1.61
CA THR A 255 20.47 16.33 2.81
C THR A 255 21.50 17.33 3.36
N LEU A 256 22.79 16.98 3.33
CA LEU A 256 23.87 17.90 3.69
C LEU A 256 23.94 19.11 2.76
N ALA A 257 23.74 18.91 1.45
CA ALA A 257 23.68 20.00 0.49
C ALA A 257 22.55 20.98 0.79
N GLU A 258 21.36 20.48 1.10
CA GLU A 258 20.19 21.32 1.46
C GLU A 258 20.38 22.05 2.81
N LEU A 259 21.29 21.55 3.68
CA LEU A 259 21.73 22.23 4.90
C LEU A 259 22.90 23.22 4.68
N GLY A 260 23.26 23.53 3.43
CA GLY A 260 24.40 24.40 3.12
C GLY A 260 25.78 23.77 3.36
N ARG A 261 25.84 22.47 3.65
CA ARG A 261 27.08 21.73 3.98
C ARG A 261 27.65 21.04 2.74
N GLY A 262 27.85 21.80 1.67
CA GLY A 262 28.27 21.33 0.35
C GLY A 262 29.58 20.54 0.34
N ASP A 263 30.59 20.99 1.09
CA ASP A 263 31.90 20.31 1.14
C ASP A 263 31.78 18.89 1.70
N LYS A 264 31.00 18.73 2.79
CA LYS A 264 30.75 17.42 3.39
C LYS A 264 29.93 16.53 2.47
N ALA A 265 28.98 17.10 1.73
CA ALA A 265 28.23 16.38 0.72
C ALA A 265 29.15 15.87 -0.41
N LYS A 266 30.06 16.71 -0.90
CA LYS A 266 31.02 16.37 -1.97
C LYS A 266 31.93 15.21 -1.57
N VAL A 267 32.49 15.23 -0.36
CA VAL A 267 33.31 14.12 0.17
C VAL A 267 32.55 12.78 0.15
N ILE A 268 31.27 12.77 0.57
CA ILE A 268 30.46 11.55 0.54
C ILE A 268 30.21 11.09 -0.89
N LEU A 269 29.92 12.02 -1.80
CA LEU A 269 29.65 11.71 -3.21
C LEU A 269 30.89 11.13 -3.91
N GLU A 270 32.08 11.68 -3.67
CA GLU A 270 33.34 11.21 -4.26
C GLU A 270 33.69 9.78 -3.84
N ALA A 271 33.25 9.33 -2.66
CA ALA A 271 33.44 7.98 -2.17
C ALA A 271 32.55 6.91 -2.85
N ILE A 272 31.53 7.32 -3.61
CA ILE A 272 30.62 6.40 -4.33
C ILE A 272 31.33 5.86 -5.56
N VAL A 273 31.41 4.54 -5.71
CA VAL A 273 32.11 3.88 -6.82
C VAL A 273 31.18 3.05 -7.72
N SER A 274 29.94 2.74 -7.31
CA SER A 274 29.07 1.90 -8.13
C SER A 274 28.76 2.52 -9.50
N PRO A 275 28.91 1.77 -10.61
CA PRO A 275 28.58 2.24 -11.95
C PRO A 275 27.13 2.71 -12.07
N ALA A 276 26.20 2.03 -11.41
CA ALA A 276 24.76 2.35 -11.43
C ALA A 276 24.43 3.75 -10.87
N LEU A 277 25.29 4.30 -10.01
CA LEU A 277 25.07 5.59 -9.35
C LEU A 277 25.99 6.70 -9.88
N ARG A 278 26.89 6.37 -10.82
CA ARG A 278 27.89 7.29 -11.37
C ARG A 278 27.29 8.59 -11.91
N THR A 279 26.29 8.48 -12.78
CA THR A 279 25.63 9.66 -13.38
C THR A 279 24.94 10.51 -12.32
N THR A 280 24.29 9.89 -11.33
CA THR A 280 23.64 10.61 -10.23
C THR A 280 24.66 11.38 -9.40
N ARG A 281 25.77 10.73 -9.04
CA ARG A 281 26.89 11.32 -8.31
C ARG A 281 27.48 12.52 -9.04
N GLU A 282 27.86 12.35 -10.31
CA GLU A 282 28.49 13.41 -11.12
C GLU A 282 27.58 14.63 -11.27
N ASN A 283 26.27 14.41 -11.49
CA ASN A 283 25.29 15.48 -11.56
C ASN A 283 25.14 16.25 -10.24
N LEU A 284 25.21 15.57 -9.09
CA LEU A 284 25.14 16.22 -7.79
C LEU A 284 26.40 17.02 -7.49
N ILE A 285 27.60 16.49 -7.77
CA ILE A 285 28.87 17.23 -7.60
C ILE A 285 28.86 18.50 -8.45
N LYS A 286 28.50 18.38 -9.73
CA LYS A 286 28.39 19.53 -10.64
C LYS A 286 27.41 20.60 -10.16
N ARG A 287 26.33 20.21 -9.47
CA ARG A 287 25.38 21.16 -8.88
C ARG A 287 25.98 21.89 -7.68
N LEU A 288 26.74 21.18 -6.83
CA LEU A 288 27.42 21.79 -5.69
C LEU A 288 28.47 22.82 -6.13
N GLU A 289 29.21 22.54 -7.20
CA GLU A 289 30.24 23.45 -7.73
C GLU A 289 29.66 24.70 -8.41
N LYS A 290 28.42 24.62 -8.88
CA LYS A 290 27.71 25.74 -9.53
C LYS A 290 26.90 26.60 -8.55
N ALA A 291 26.67 26.12 -7.34
CA ALA A 291 26.01 26.93 -6.32
C ALA A 291 26.99 28.04 -5.90
N PRO A 292 26.68 29.33 -6.11
CA PRO A 292 27.56 30.40 -5.66
C PRO A 292 27.71 30.32 -4.14
N GLU A 293 28.95 30.47 -3.65
CA GLU A 293 29.27 30.63 -2.23
C GLU A 293 28.48 31.80 -1.64
N THR A 294 27.24 31.55 -1.21
CA THR A 294 26.45 32.52 -0.47
C THR A 294 26.21 31.94 0.91
N GLU A 295 26.64 32.74 1.88
CA GLU A 295 26.56 32.58 3.34
C GLU A 295 27.58 31.64 3.98
N LYS A 296 28.84 32.09 3.99
CA LYS A 296 29.69 31.95 5.18
C LYS A 296 28.96 32.62 6.35
N GLU A 297 28.50 31.83 7.30
CA GLU A 297 27.99 32.28 8.60
C GLU A 297 28.95 33.30 9.25
N THR A 298 28.39 34.41 9.72
CA THR A 298 29.02 35.25 10.76
C THR A 298 28.08 35.33 11.96
N PRO A 299 28.58 35.28 13.21
CA PRO A 299 27.75 35.19 14.41
C PRO A 299 27.39 36.58 14.98
N GLU A 300 26.43 36.58 15.92
CA GLU A 300 25.96 37.68 16.81
C GLU A 300 24.75 38.51 16.29
N LYS A 301 23.76 38.94 17.08
CA LYS A 301 23.43 38.87 18.52
C LYS A 301 21.96 39.36 18.67
N SER A 302 21.29 38.85 19.70
CA SER A 302 20.16 39.44 20.46
C SER A 302 19.62 40.84 20.05
N GLY A 303 18.29 40.92 19.83
CA GLY A 303 17.47 41.91 20.55
C GLY A 303 16.52 42.81 19.75
N LYS A 304 15.24 42.72 20.14
CA LYS A 304 14.16 43.73 20.15
C LYS A 304 13.29 43.96 18.90
N THR A 305 12.02 43.64 19.13
CA THR A 305 10.77 44.08 18.50
C THR A 305 10.67 45.59 18.28
N ILE A 306 10.26 46.02 17.08
CA ILE A 306 9.36 47.17 16.84
C ILE A 306 8.51 46.85 15.61
N THR A 307 7.18 46.92 15.74
CA THR A 307 6.21 47.09 14.65
C THR A 307 5.57 48.47 14.77
N PRO A 308 5.16 49.09 13.65
CA PRO A 308 3.74 49.50 13.54
C PRO A 308 3.26 49.26 12.09
N ASP A 309 2.26 48.41 11.85
CA ASP A 309 0.83 48.75 11.88
C ASP A 309 0.12 47.38 11.73
N GLY A 310 -0.78 46.90 12.59
CA GLY A 310 -2.00 47.55 13.01
C GLY A 310 -3.21 46.65 12.72
N ARG A 311 -3.18 45.38 13.15
CA ARG A 311 -4.36 44.53 13.42
C ARG A 311 -3.95 43.29 14.23
N LYS A 312 -4.20 43.33 15.53
CA LYS A 312 -4.13 42.17 16.43
C LYS A 312 -5.30 41.25 16.15
N VAL A 313 -5.05 39.97 15.85
CA VAL A 313 -5.94 38.87 16.28
C VAL A 313 -5.09 37.64 16.65
N HIS A 314 -5.04 37.41 17.97
CA HIS A 314 -4.95 36.13 18.68
C HIS A 314 -4.18 34.94 18.05
N LEU A 315 -3.05 34.59 18.67
CA LEU A 315 -2.55 33.21 18.71
C LEU A 315 -3.37 32.43 19.76
N GLY A 316 -4.33 31.64 19.29
CA GLY A 316 -4.84 30.48 20.02
C GLY A 316 -4.35 29.20 19.32
N PRO A 317 -4.11 28.08 20.03
CA PRO A 317 -3.90 26.81 19.35
C PRO A 317 -5.22 26.36 18.71
N LEU A 318 -5.15 25.59 17.61
CA LEU A 318 -6.09 24.51 17.17
C LEU A 318 -6.24 24.44 15.62
N PRO A 319 -6.61 23.29 15.01
CA PRO A 319 -6.87 21.98 15.63
C PRO A 319 -5.95 20.84 15.15
N ASP A 320 -5.80 19.84 16.03
CA ASP A 320 -5.55 18.45 15.65
C ASP A 320 -6.68 17.96 14.74
N GLN A 321 -6.49 17.98 13.42
CA GLN A 321 -7.36 17.23 12.51
C GLN A 321 -6.67 16.92 11.19
N PHE A 322 -6.44 15.64 10.97
CA PHE A 322 -6.02 15.05 9.71
C PHE A 322 -7.15 15.26 8.69
N ILE A 323 -6.90 16.10 7.68
CA ILE A 323 -7.77 16.43 6.53
C ILE A 323 -9.01 17.26 6.91
N ASP A 324 -9.18 18.39 6.21
CA ASP A 324 -10.30 19.34 6.33
C ASP A 324 -11.70 18.68 6.35
N ASP A 325 -12.69 19.39 6.89
CA ASP A 325 -14.12 19.04 7.03
C ASP A 325 -14.79 18.42 5.77
N ASN A 326 -14.15 18.48 4.60
CA ASN A 326 -14.50 17.72 3.39
C ASN A 326 -14.57 16.20 3.62
N LEU A 327 -13.82 15.64 4.58
CA LEU A 327 -13.87 14.21 4.86
C LEU A 327 -15.21 13.76 5.47
N LYS A 328 -15.92 14.62 6.22
CA LYS A 328 -17.26 14.30 6.74
C LYS A 328 -18.29 14.19 5.61
N ARG A 329 -18.19 15.06 4.60
CA ARG A 329 -19.04 15.03 3.40
C ARG A 329 -18.73 13.81 2.53
N LEU A 330 -17.44 13.47 2.33
CA LEU A 330 -17.03 12.23 1.64
C LEU A 330 -17.49 10.97 2.38
N ARG A 331 -17.40 10.93 3.72
CA ARG A 331 -17.92 9.82 4.55
C ARG A 331 -19.42 9.60 4.38
N GLN A 332 -20.22 10.65 4.22
CA GLN A 332 -21.67 10.55 3.98
C GLN A 332 -22.02 10.10 2.56
N VAL A 333 -21.18 10.44 1.57
CA VAL A 333 -21.38 10.11 0.15
C VAL A 333 -20.93 8.67 -0.13
N SER A 334 -19.78 8.21 0.41
CA SER A 334 -19.32 6.82 0.24
C SER A 334 -20.23 5.80 0.91
N SER A 335 -20.83 6.13 2.06
CA SER A 335 -21.77 5.23 2.77
C SER A 335 -23.10 5.02 2.04
N ARG A 336 -23.50 5.94 1.15
CA ARG A 336 -24.82 5.90 0.47
C ARG A 336 -24.77 5.45 -0.99
N LEU A 337 -23.64 5.63 -1.68
CA LEU A 337 -23.56 5.40 -3.14
C LEU A 337 -22.95 4.04 -3.54
N GLU A 338 -22.34 3.29 -2.61
CA GLU A 338 -21.56 2.08 -2.93
C GLU A 338 -22.25 0.75 -2.58
N GLU A 339 -22.92 0.62 -1.43
CA GLU A 339 -23.44 -0.69 -1.01
C GLU A 339 -24.54 -1.22 -1.94
N GLU A 340 -25.48 -0.36 -2.34
CA GLU A 340 -26.57 -0.78 -3.23
C GLU A 340 -26.16 -0.90 -4.70
N ARG A 341 -25.08 -0.23 -5.12
CA ARG A 341 -24.61 -0.26 -6.51
C ARG A 341 -23.61 -1.40 -6.74
N LEU A 342 -22.71 -1.67 -5.79
CA LEU A 342 -21.77 -2.78 -5.86
C LEU A 342 -22.50 -4.14 -5.76
N LEU A 343 -23.51 -4.26 -4.90
CA LEU A 343 -24.28 -5.50 -4.76
C LEU A 343 -25.10 -5.88 -6.01
N ARG A 344 -25.50 -4.90 -6.83
CA ARG A 344 -26.28 -5.15 -8.05
C ARG A 344 -25.47 -5.80 -9.18
N ASP A 345 -24.15 -5.63 -9.20
CA ASP A 345 -23.26 -6.09 -10.28
C ASP A 345 -22.50 -7.39 -9.95
N LEU A 346 -22.72 -7.99 -8.77
CA LEU A 346 -21.84 -9.01 -8.18
C LEU A 346 -22.30 -10.47 -8.32
N ARG A 347 -23.08 -10.82 -9.35
CA ARG A 347 -23.36 -12.23 -9.69
C ARG A 347 -22.94 -12.59 -11.11
N ALA A 348 -21.95 -13.47 -11.24
CA ALA A 348 -21.88 -14.51 -12.29
C ALA A 348 -20.69 -15.47 -12.10
N ASP A 349 -21.03 -16.76 -12.03
CA ASP A 349 -20.58 -17.98 -12.74
C ASP A 349 -19.11 -18.37 -13.03
N VAL A 350 -19.00 -19.70 -13.16
CA VAL A 350 -17.86 -20.63 -13.21
C VAL A 350 -16.46 -20.02 -13.37
N VAL A 351 -15.68 -20.36 -12.36
CA VAL A 351 -14.30 -19.95 -12.12
C VAL A 351 -13.37 -21.05 -12.65
N GLN A 352 -12.63 -20.79 -13.74
CA GLN A 352 -11.54 -21.65 -14.22
C GLN A 352 -10.20 -21.15 -13.70
N ALA A 353 -9.33 -22.05 -13.19
CA ALA A 353 -7.99 -21.71 -12.71
C ALA A 353 -6.92 -22.01 -13.77
N ALA A 354 -5.99 -21.09 -13.95
CA ALA A 354 -4.81 -21.27 -14.79
C ALA A 354 -3.59 -20.62 -14.13
N TYR A 355 -2.39 -20.90 -14.63
CA TYR A 355 -1.21 -20.13 -14.24
C TYR A 355 -1.11 -18.86 -15.11
N ASP A 356 -0.68 -17.75 -14.51
CA ASP A 356 -0.24 -16.59 -15.26
C ASP A 356 1.19 -16.77 -15.78
N LYS A 357 1.62 -15.84 -16.64
CA LYS A 357 2.99 -15.79 -17.20
C LYS A 357 4.11 -15.76 -16.16
N ASN A 358 3.80 -15.49 -14.89
CA ASN A 358 4.73 -15.45 -13.78
C ASN A 358 4.60 -16.69 -12.86
N GLY A 359 3.87 -17.72 -13.29
CA GLY A 359 3.65 -18.95 -12.53
C GLY A 359 2.69 -18.81 -11.36
N ARG A 360 1.89 -17.74 -11.28
CA ARG A 360 0.89 -17.55 -10.21
C ARG A 360 -0.47 -18.05 -10.65
N VAL A 361 -1.17 -18.75 -9.77
CA VAL A 361 -2.55 -19.16 -10.03
C VAL A 361 -3.45 -17.93 -10.18
N ARG A 362 -4.19 -17.87 -11.28
CA ARG A 362 -5.23 -16.86 -11.56
C ARG A 362 -6.47 -17.54 -12.08
N PHE A 363 -7.61 -16.89 -11.87
CA PHE A 363 -8.88 -17.40 -12.31
C PHE A 363 -9.45 -16.55 -13.44
N ARG A 364 -10.05 -17.22 -14.42
CA ARG A 364 -10.83 -16.61 -15.48
C ARG A 364 -12.30 -16.90 -15.22
N LEU A 365 -13.11 -15.86 -15.37
CA LEU A 365 -14.56 -15.98 -15.44
C LEU A 365 -14.89 -16.40 -16.86
N THR A 366 -15.42 -17.61 -17.05
CA THR A 366 -15.95 -18.00 -18.36
C THR A 366 -17.41 -17.57 -18.40
N GLY A 367 -17.71 -16.54 -19.19
CA GLY A 367 -19.09 -16.30 -19.62
C GLY A 367 -19.58 -17.51 -20.42
N PHE A 368 -20.87 -17.85 -20.29
CA PHE A 368 -21.52 -19.01 -20.92
C PHE A 368 -21.29 -19.19 -22.44
N ALA A 369 -20.71 -18.21 -23.14
CA ALA A 369 -20.48 -18.27 -24.59
C ALA A 369 -19.28 -19.13 -25.04
N GLU A 370 -18.31 -19.45 -24.17
CA GLU A 370 -17.09 -20.19 -24.57
C GLU A 370 -17.15 -21.70 -24.31
N ALA A 371 -18.15 -22.19 -23.56
CA ALA A 371 -18.22 -23.59 -23.12
C ALA A 371 -18.88 -24.54 -24.15
N SER A 372 -19.33 -24.06 -25.30
CA SER A 372 -20.09 -24.87 -26.24
C SER A 372 -19.66 -24.67 -27.70
N HIS A 373 -18.38 -24.91 -28.01
CA HIS A 373 -17.94 -25.22 -29.38
C HIS A 373 -16.98 -26.43 -29.37
N PRO A 374 -17.44 -27.65 -29.70
CA PRO A 374 -16.52 -28.72 -30.05
C PRO A 374 -15.83 -28.35 -31.36
N ARG A 375 -14.50 -28.26 -31.33
CA ARG A 375 -13.66 -28.11 -32.53
C ARG A 375 -13.95 -29.25 -33.50
N GLY A 376 -14.40 -28.93 -34.70
CA GLY A 376 -14.37 -29.86 -35.82
C GLY A 376 -15.41 -29.59 -36.90
N GLN A 377 -15.09 -28.67 -37.83
CA GLN A 377 -15.25 -28.84 -39.28
C GLN A 377 -14.89 -27.50 -39.98
N PRO A 378 -14.15 -27.52 -41.10
CA PRO A 378 -13.94 -26.32 -41.90
C PRO A 378 -15.24 -25.97 -42.63
N LEU A 379 -15.71 -24.72 -42.50
CA LEU A 379 -16.80 -24.19 -43.30
C LEU A 379 -16.33 -24.08 -44.76
N GLU A 380 -16.96 -24.83 -45.67
CA GLU A 380 -16.84 -24.60 -47.12
C GLU A 380 -17.36 -23.21 -47.50
N PRO A 381 -16.75 -22.52 -48.47
CA PRO A 381 -17.26 -21.26 -48.97
C PRO A 381 -18.52 -21.51 -49.81
N VAL A 382 -19.66 -21.00 -49.32
CA VAL A 382 -20.90 -20.91 -50.09
C VAL A 382 -20.68 -19.96 -51.28
N VAL A 383 -20.71 -20.52 -52.49
CA VAL A 383 -20.81 -19.78 -53.75
C VAL A 383 -22.23 -19.22 -53.86
N PRO A 384 -22.43 -17.92 -54.13
CA PRO A 384 -23.77 -17.40 -54.42
C PRO A 384 -24.19 -17.78 -55.84
N ASN A 385 -25.36 -18.41 -55.96
CA ASN A 385 -26.03 -18.67 -57.23
C ASN A 385 -26.21 -17.38 -58.05
N GLN A 386 -25.66 -17.38 -59.26
CA GLN A 386 -26.36 -16.99 -60.49
C GLN A 386 -26.03 -18.02 -61.58
#